data_AF-A0A0L7K4K2-F1
#
_entry.id   AF-A0A0L7K4K2-F1
#
_cell.length_a   1.000
_cell.length_b   1.000
_cell.length_c   1.000
_cell.angle_alpha   90.00
_cell.angle_beta   90.00
_cell.angle_gamma   90.00
#
_symmetry.space_group_name_H-M   'P 1'
#
loop_
_entity.id
_entity.type
_entity.pdbx_description
1 polymer ?
#
loop_
_entity_poly.entity_id
_entity_poly.type
_entity_poly.pdbx_seq_one_letter_code
_entity_poly.pdbx_strand_id
1 'polypeptide(L)' 'MSGLYPQSRNIKEFSDLLYNKVNPVTAGESRWEFKHPEVTNITGKVSDLDRFDAQFFKVHYRQANIMDP' A
#
# COMPACT_ATOMS: atom_id res chain seq x y z
N MET A 1 -3.87 -3.09 -17.76
CA MET A 1 -4.23 -2.35 -16.52
C MET A 1 -3.14 -2.60 -15.47
N SER A 2 -2.86 -1.62 -14.60
CA SER A 2 -1.80 -1.69 -13.57
C SER A 2 -2.27 -0.98 -12.30
N GLY A 3 -1.71 -1.34 -11.16
CA GLY A 3 -2.01 -0.74 -9.85
C GLY A 3 -1.45 -1.56 -8.69
N LEU A 4 -1.26 -0.89 -7.55
CA LEU A 4 -0.99 -1.51 -6.25
C LEU A 4 -2.28 -1.50 -5.44
N TYR A 5 -2.58 -2.61 -4.76
CA TYR A 5 -3.82 -2.78 -4.00
C TYR A 5 -3.51 -3.32 -2.59
N PRO A 6 -4.47 -3.28 -1.66
CA PRO A 6 -4.28 -3.95 -0.38
C PRO A 6 -3.89 -5.42 -0.54
N GLN A 7 -2.82 -5.84 0.14
CA GLN A 7 -2.27 -7.20 0.07
C GLN A 7 -1.90 -7.68 -1.35
N SER A 8 -1.69 -6.78 -2.31
CA SER A 8 -1.35 -7.13 -3.69
C SER A 8 -0.38 -6.11 -4.31
N ARG A 9 0.68 -6.60 -4.95
CA ARG A 9 1.70 -5.76 -5.61
C ARG A 9 1.41 -5.51 -7.09
N ASN A 10 0.41 -6.17 -7.63
CA ASN A 10 0.03 -6.07 -9.04
C ASN A 10 -1.40 -6.56 -9.24
N ILE A 11 -1.91 -6.34 -10.45
CA ILE A 11 -3.29 -6.68 -10.81
C ILE A 11 -3.55 -8.19 -10.85
N LYS A 12 -2.53 -9.02 -11.06
CA LYS A 12 -2.67 -10.47 -11.08
C LYS A 12 -2.93 -11.00 -9.67
N GLU A 13 -2.12 -10.58 -8.71
CA GLU A 13 -2.33 -10.90 -7.30
C GLU A 13 -3.68 -10.36 -6.80
N PHE A 14 -4.06 -9.16 -7.22
CA PHE A 14 -5.37 -8.60 -6.87
C PHE A 14 -6.51 -9.45 -7.42
N SER A 15 -6.42 -9.82 -8.70
CA SER A 15 -7.36 -10.72 -9.36
C SER A 15 -7.51 -12.04 -8.61
N ASP A 16 -6.39 -12.65 -8.20
CA ASP A 16 -6.40 -13.90 -7.45
C ASP A 16 -7.12 -13.75 -6.10
N LEU A 17 -6.91 -12.64 -5.38
CA LEU A 17 -7.62 -12.34 -4.13
C LEU A 17 -9.13 -12.22 -4.37
N LEU A 18 -9.54 -11.49 -5.42
CA LEU A 18 -10.95 -11.26 -5.74
C LEU A 18 -11.67 -12.56 -6.14
N TYR A 19 -11.08 -13.35 -7.04
CA TYR A 19 -11.71 -14.59 -7.51
C TYR A 19 -11.79 -15.65 -6.39
N ASN A 20 -10.83 -15.65 -5.47
CA ASN A 20 -10.86 -16.51 -4.30
C ASN A 20 -11.65 -15.92 -3.11
N LYS A 21 -12.28 -14.74 -3.28
CA LYS A 21 -13.08 -14.04 -2.26
C LYS A 21 -12.31 -13.81 -0.95
N VAL A 22 -11.00 -13.59 -1.05
CA VAL A 22 -10.14 -13.29 0.10
C VAL A 22 -10.25 -11.80 0.41
N ASN A 23 -10.58 -11.46 1.66
CA ASN A 23 -10.62 -10.07 2.11
C ASN A 23 -9.18 -9.54 2.35
N PRO A 24 -8.71 -8.53 1.60
CA PRO A 24 -7.36 -8.01 1.76
C PRO A 24 -7.24 -6.97 2.90
N VAL A 25 -8.34 -6.66 3.60
CA VAL A 25 -8.33 -5.75 4.75
C VAL A 25 -7.83 -6.49 5.99
N THR A 26 -6.77 -5.98 6.62
CA THR A 26 -6.16 -6.60 7.79
C THR A 26 -6.19 -5.68 9.01
N ALA A 27 -6.33 -6.28 10.20
CA ALA A 27 -6.04 -5.63 11.48
C ALA A 27 -4.53 -5.68 11.77
N GLY A 28 -4.00 -4.80 12.63
CA GLY A 28 -2.58 -4.80 13.03
C GLY A 28 -1.79 -3.62 12.46
N GLU A 29 -0.49 -3.81 12.18
CA GLU A 29 0.50 -2.78 11.76
C GLU A 29 -0.12 -1.71 10.86
N SER A 30 -0.59 -0.64 11.50
CA SER A 30 -1.28 0.44 10.83
C SER A 30 -0.31 1.56 10.58
N ARG A 31 -0.64 2.40 9.58
CA ARG A 31 0.13 3.62 9.29
C ARG A 31 0.14 4.59 10.48
N TRP A 32 -0.75 4.38 11.45
CA TRP A 32 -0.85 5.15 12.69
C TRP A 32 -1.27 4.23 13.84
N GLU A 33 -1.00 4.68 15.07
CA GLU A 33 -1.54 4.05 16.27
C GLU A 33 -3.01 4.43 16.45
N PHE A 34 -3.86 3.44 16.69
CA PHE A 34 -5.26 3.67 17.04
C PHE A 34 -5.37 4.05 18.51
N LYS A 35 -5.76 5.30 18.78
CA LYS A 35 -5.91 5.82 20.14
C LYS A 35 -7.37 5.99 20.57
N HIS A 36 -8.30 6.03 19.61
CA HIS A 36 -9.72 6.27 19.88
C HIS A 36 -10.54 4.99 19.71
N PRO A 37 -11.37 4.61 20.70
CA PRO A 37 -12.13 3.36 20.68
C PRO A 37 -13.19 3.28 19.57
N GLU A 38 -13.62 4.42 19.03
CA GLU A 38 -14.58 4.48 17.91
C GLU A 38 -13.92 4.27 16.54
N VAL A 39 -12.58 4.30 16.45
CA VAL A 39 -11.87 4.09 15.19
C VAL A 39 -11.50 2.63 15.06
N THR A 40 -11.97 1.98 14.00
CA THR A 40 -11.69 0.56 13.75
C THR A 40 -10.23 0.35 13.40
N ASN A 41 -9.62 -0.71 13.94
CA ASN A 41 -8.23 -1.05 13.70
C ASN A 41 -7.95 -1.82 12.39
N ILE A 42 -8.96 -1.94 11.53
CA ILE A 42 -8.91 -2.64 10.24
C ILE A 42 -8.76 -1.64 9.09
N THR A 43 -7.82 -1.88 8.19
CA THR A 43 -7.61 -1.01 7.01
C THR A 43 -6.98 -1.79 5.86
N GLY A 44 -7.41 -1.50 4.63
CA GLY A 44 -6.75 -2.01 3.42
C GLY A 44 -5.45 -1.23 3.19
N LYS A 45 -4.31 -1.90 3.32
CA LYS A 45 -2.99 -1.27 3.29
C LYS A 45 -2.20 -1.72 2.08
N VAL A 46 -1.78 -0.75 1.29
CA VAL A 46 -0.86 -0.91 0.17
C VAL A 46 0.57 -1.08 0.71
N SER A 47 1.30 -2.09 0.23
CA SER A 47 2.67 -2.38 0.66
C SER A 47 3.69 -1.51 -0.07
N ASP A 48 4.93 -1.47 0.44
CA ASP A 48 6.09 -0.95 -0.31
C ASP A 48 5.96 0.52 -0.80
N LEU A 49 5.28 1.39 -0.03
CA LEU A 49 5.12 2.82 -0.34
C LEU A 49 6.45 3.61 -0.33
N ASP A 50 7.49 3.04 0.26
CA ASP A 50 8.83 3.59 0.33
C ASP A 50 9.67 3.29 -0.94
N ARG A 51 9.11 2.56 -1.92
CA ARG A 51 9.82 2.16 -3.13
C ARG A 51 9.50 3.06 -4.31
N PHE A 52 10.55 3.67 -4.87
CA PHE A 52 10.47 4.48 -6.09
C PHE A 52 11.78 4.40 -6.87
N ASP A 53 11.71 4.15 -8.19
CA ASP A 53 12.89 4.12 -9.07
C ASP A 53 13.30 5.54 -9.51
N ALA A 54 13.93 6.27 -8.58
CA ALA A 54 14.31 7.66 -8.81
C ALA A 54 15.31 7.83 -9.97
N GLN A 55 16.20 6.85 -10.20
CA GLN A 55 17.20 6.94 -11.26
C GLN A 55 16.55 6.86 -12.64
N PHE A 56 15.59 5.94 -12.83
CA PHE A 56 14.84 5.83 -14.08
C PHE A 56 14.11 7.14 -14.42
N PHE A 57 13.46 7.74 -13.42
CA PHE A 57 12.73 9.01 -13.58
C PHE A 57 13.63 10.25 -13.52
N LYS A 58 14.95 10.10 -13.36
CA LYS A 58 15.94 11.18 -13.25
C LYS A 58 15.63 12.18 -12.12
N VAL A 59 15.03 11.69 -11.04
CA VAL A 59 14.73 12.48 -9.83
C VAL A 59 15.92 12.37 -8.88
N HIS A 60 16.42 13.51 -8.40
CA HIS A 60 17.52 13.51 -7.44
C HIS A 60 17.06 12.89 -6.10
N TYR A 61 17.94 12.15 -5.42
CA TYR A 61 17.64 11.43 -4.17
C TYR A 61 16.86 12.27 -3.13
N ARG A 62 17.29 13.52 -2.89
CA ARG A 62 16.61 14.42 -1.94
C ARG A 62 15.21 14.82 -2.38
N GLN A 63 14.96 14.92 -3.68
CA GLN A 63 13.63 15.23 -4.22
C GLN A 63 12.70 14.03 -4.09
N ALA A 64 13.19 12.82 -4.38
CA ALA A 64 12.40 11.58 -4.24
C ALA A 64 11.89 11.40 -2.80
N ASN A 65 12.70 11.71 -1.79
CA ASN A 65 12.31 11.57 -0.37
C ASN A 65 11.30 12.61 0.14
N ILE A 66 11.01 13.66 -0.64
CA ILE A 66 10.03 14.71 -0.29
C ILE A 66 8.83 14.73 -1.24
N MET A 67 8.71 13.72 -2.10
CA MET A 67 7.53 13.52 -2.93
C MET A 67 6.45 12.77 -2.15
N ASP A 68 5.19 13.01 -2.52
CA ASP A 68 4.05 12.24 -2.03
C ASP A 68 4.10 10.82 -2.63
N PRO A 69 4.08 9.75 -1.79
CA PRO A 69 4.06 8.36 -2.24
C PRO A 69 2.76 7.88 -2.88
#